data_AF-A0A840SBG9-F1
#
_entry.id   AF-A0A840SBG9-F1
#
_cell.length_a   1.000
_cell.length_b   1.000
_cell.length_c   1.000
_cell.angle_alpha   90.00
_cell.angle_beta   90.00
_cell.angle_gamma   90.00
#
_symmetry.space_group_name_H-M   'P 1'
#
loop_
_entity.id
_entity.type
_entity.pdbx_description
1 polymer ?
#
loop_
_entity_poly.entity_id
_entity_poly.type
_entity_poly.pdbx_seq_one_letter_code
_entity_poly.pdbx_strand_id
1 'polypeptide(L)'
;MKSQNDGFVFIEVLALGIFLSVVFSAAVYLMKVRQRNLISFQNENIYRNEIEVTVNAIFNDFLSDNTPEAVSYHDPVFRNARDFKNGMNVSIECVSDRMNVNFIDASFVNSLKSEPGVSFQEAALKLKKIRQKRQFGKAEDFDSVFFTDIGFADINTVSPDSLNLLLDEYGCMNQSALFLERLKSYRKNGTCIRNFTGYKMFFGVSYEDVWPFIVWEPQINVNCADVRLLEKLLDKRKCSEIVALRKTKEINPVMLSEILGNRKKTYGELLLGTTTSFFSIKVRNKCLLLSVIIGKVPSENKSEEKNRFYILEKKYEKEI
;
A
#
# COMPACT_ATOMS: atom_id res chain seq x y z
N MET A 1 -27.61 75.33 -39.54
CA MET A 1 -26.96 74.59 -38.43
C MET A 1 -27.82 73.39 -38.01
N LYS A 2 -27.92 72.35 -38.85
CA LYS A 2 -28.62 71.09 -38.49
C LYS A 2 -27.79 69.83 -38.79
N SER A 3 -26.60 69.94 -39.38
CA SER A 3 -25.77 68.79 -39.76
C SER A 3 -24.77 68.31 -38.71
N GLN A 4 -24.59 69.05 -37.61
CA GLN A 4 -23.64 68.66 -36.54
C GLN A 4 -24.24 67.68 -35.51
N ASN A 5 -25.56 67.73 -35.26
CA ASN A 5 -26.22 66.82 -34.32
C ASN A 5 -26.41 65.41 -34.88
N ASP A 6 -26.78 65.28 -36.16
CA ASP A 6 -27.04 63.96 -36.76
C ASP A 6 -25.75 63.12 -36.89
N GLY A 7 -24.60 63.77 -37.15
CA GLY A 7 -23.30 63.10 -37.16
C GLY A 7 -22.84 62.63 -35.78
N PHE A 8 -23.19 63.38 -34.72
CA PHE A 8 -22.88 63.01 -33.34
C PHE A 8 -23.72 61.81 -32.89
N VAL A 9 -25.03 61.80 -33.20
CA VAL A 9 -25.94 60.68 -32.94
C VAL A 9 -25.49 59.42 -33.69
N PHE A 10 -25.02 59.54 -34.93
CA PHE A 10 -24.50 58.41 -35.70
C PHE A 10 -23.24 57.80 -35.06
N ILE A 11 -22.30 58.63 -34.60
CA ILE A 11 -21.08 58.18 -33.91
C ILE A 11 -21.44 57.51 -32.57
N GLU A 12 -22.40 58.05 -31.81
CA GLU A 12 -22.88 57.45 -30.57
C GLU A 12 -23.54 56.08 -30.79
N VAL A 13 -24.38 55.95 -31.83
CA VAL A 13 -25.01 54.67 -32.20
C VAL A 13 -23.97 53.65 -32.64
N LEU A 14 -22.94 54.08 -33.38
CA LEU A 14 -21.87 53.20 -33.86
C LEU A 14 -20.95 52.76 -32.69
N ALA A 15 -20.62 53.67 -31.78
CA ALA A 15 -19.87 53.37 -30.55
C ALA A 15 -20.67 52.41 -29.64
N LEU A 16 -21.98 52.63 -29.49
CA LEU A 16 -22.87 51.72 -28.76
C LEU A 16 -22.92 50.33 -29.43
N GLY A 17 -22.99 50.28 -30.76
CA GLY A 17 -22.96 49.04 -31.53
C GLY A 17 -21.67 48.25 -31.35
N ILE A 18 -20.51 48.93 -31.39
CA ILE A 18 -19.20 48.32 -31.12
C ILE A 18 -19.13 47.82 -29.67
N PHE A 19 -19.55 48.63 -28.70
CA PHE A 19 -19.55 48.26 -27.29
C PHE A 19 -20.43 47.01 -27.05
N LEU A 20 -21.66 47.00 -27.58
CA LEU A 20 -22.56 45.85 -27.48
C LEU A 20 -21.97 44.61 -28.16
N SER A 21 -21.28 44.76 -29.28
CA SER A 21 -20.60 43.64 -29.96
C SER A 21 -19.48 43.04 -29.10
N VAL A 22 -18.69 43.88 -28.43
CA VAL A 22 -17.64 43.43 -27.50
C VAL A 22 -18.26 42.73 -26.29
N VAL A 23 -19.32 43.29 -25.71
CA VAL A 23 -20.05 42.67 -24.58
C VAL A 23 -20.64 41.31 -24.99
N PHE A 24 -21.28 41.22 -26.16
CA PHE A 24 -21.81 39.96 -26.68
C PHE A 24 -20.70 38.93 -26.92
N SER A 25 -19.58 39.35 -27.51
CA SER A 25 -18.43 38.47 -27.76
C SER A 25 -17.82 37.96 -26.46
N ALA A 26 -17.68 38.82 -25.45
CA ALA A 26 -17.20 38.45 -24.11
C ALA A 26 -18.18 37.47 -23.42
N ALA A 27 -19.49 37.71 -23.52
CA ALA A 27 -20.51 36.81 -22.97
C ALA A 27 -20.45 35.43 -23.65
N VAL A 28 -20.37 35.37 -24.98
CA VAL A 28 -20.24 34.11 -25.74
C VAL A 28 -18.95 33.38 -25.37
N TYR A 29 -17.83 34.09 -25.22
CA TYR A 29 -16.57 33.50 -24.78
C TYR A 29 -16.69 32.90 -23.37
N LEU A 30 -17.25 33.63 -22.41
CA LEU A 30 -17.48 33.14 -21.05
C LEU A 30 -18.41 31.93 -21.02
N MET A 31 -19.47 31.91 -21.83
CA MET A 31 -20.35 30.75 -21.97
C MET A 31 -19.60 29.53 -22.52
N LYS A 32 -18.75 29.69 -23.54
CA LYS A 32 -17.91 28.60 -24.07
C LYS A 32 -16.93 28.08 -23.03
N VAL A 33 -16.28 28.95 -22.25
CA VAL A 33 -15.38 28.54 -21.17
C VAL A 33 -16.13 27.78 -20.08
N ARG A 34 -17.30 28.28 -19.65
CA ARG A 34 -18.15 27.61 -18.67
C ARG A 34 -18.65 26.25 -19.16
N GLN A 35 -19.06 26.15 -20.42
CA GLN A 35 -19.48 24.90 -21.04
C GLN A 35 -18.33 23.88 -21.07
N ARG A 36 -17.12 24.30 -21.47
CA ARG A 36 -15.93 23.43 -21.43
C ARG A 36 -15.62 22.93 -20.01
N ASN A 37 -15.67 23.81 -19.02
CA ASN A 37 -15.43 23.44 -17.63
C ASN A 37 -16.50 22.47 -17.10
N LEU A 38 -17.78 22.68 -17.45
CA LEU A 38 -18.87 21.78 -17.08
C LEU A 38 -18.71 20.40 -17.72
N ILE A 39 -18.37 20.33 -19.02
CA ILE A 39 -18.12 19.06 -19.71
C ILE A 39 -16.93 18.34 -19.07
N SER A 40 -15.84 19.06 -18.79
CA SER A 40 -14.67 18.49 -18.13
C SER A 40 -15.01 17.94 -16.74
N PHE A 41 -15.82 18.65 -15.96
CA PHE A 41 -16.26 18.23 -14.63
C PHE A 41 -17.19 17.01 -14.69
N GLN A 42 -18.15 16.99 -15.63
CA GLN A 42 -19.03 15.85 -15.84
C GLN A 42 -18.25 14.61 -16.26
N ASN A 43 -17.31 14.75 -17.18
CA ASN A 43 -16.43 13.66 -17.59
C ASN A 43 -15.57 13.15 -16.42
N GLU A 44 -15.01 14.04 -15.60
CA GLU A 44 -14.25 13.64 -14.40
C GLU A 44 -15.10 12.81 -13.45
N ASN A 45 -16.37 13.17 -13.22
CA ASN A 45 -17.27 12.40 -12.36
C ASN A 45 -17.62 11.03 -12.94
N ILE A 46 -17.86 10.94 -14.26
CA ILE A 46 -18.09 9.66 -14.95
C ILE A 46 -16.86 8.75 -14.75
N TYR A 47 -15.67 9.29 -15.02
CA TYR A 47 -14.40 8.59 -14.86
C TYR A 47 -14.13 8.14 -13.43
N ARG A 48 -14.46 8.97 -12.42
CA ARG A 48 -14.39 8.57 -11.00
C ARG A 48 -15.32 7.39 -10.73
N ASN A 49 -16.56 7.46 -11.18
CA ASN A 49 -17.54 6.40 -10.95
C ASN A 49 -17.11 5.07 -11.61
N GLU A 50 -16.61 5.10 -12.84
CA GLU A 50 -16.09 3.92 -13.52
C GLU A 50 -14.93 3.25 -12.77
N ILE A 51 -13.99 4.07 -12.27
CA ILE A 51 -12.87 3.58 -11.45
C ILE A 51 -13.40 2.98 -10.14
N GLU A 52 -14.32 3.63 -9.45
CA GLU A 52 -14.89 3.10 -8.19
C GLU A 52 -15.64 1.80 -8.39
N VAL A 53 -16.43 1.67 -9.46
CA VAL A 53 -17.10 0.42 -9.82
C VAL A 53 -16.07 -0.69 -10.04
N THR A 54 -14.96 -0.39 -10.71
CA THR A 54 -13.88 -1.36 -10.97
C THR A 54 -13.19 -1.79 -9.67
N VAL A 55 -12.87 -0.84 -8.78
CA VAL A 55 -12.28 -1.15 -7.47
C VAL A 55 -13.24 -1.98 -6.63
N ASN A 56 -14.53 -1.67 -6.62
CA ASN A 56 -15.53 -2.43 -5.89
C ASN A 56 -15.68 -3.87 -6.43
N ALA A 57 -15.58 -4.06 -7.75
CA ALA A 57 -15.56 -5.39 -8.34
C ALA A 57 -14.35 -6.20 -7.87
N ILE A 58 -13.15 -5.60 -7.89
CA ILE A 58 -11.92 -6.23 -7.37
C ILE A 58 -12.05 -6.55 -5.87
N PHE A 59 -12.65 -5.65 -5.09
CA PHE A 59 -12.89 -5.88 -3.67
C PHE A 59 -13.83 -7.05 -3.41
N ASN A 60 -14.87 -7.21 -4.25
CA ASN A 60 -15.77 -8.38 -4.18
C ASN A 60 -15.06 -9.69 -4.57
N ASP A 61 -14.12 -9.64 -5.51
CA ASP A 61 -13.28 -10.79 -5.84
C ASP A 61 -12.42 -11.19 -4.64
N PHE A 62 -11.79 -10.23 -3.95
CA PHE A 62 -11.06 -10.49 -2.69
C PHE A 62 -11.95 -11.12 -1.61
N LEU A 63 -13.17 -10.62 -1.43
CA LEU A 63 -14.11 -11.17 -0.45
C LEU A 63 -14.50 -12.63 -0.78
N SER A 64 -14.54 -12.96 -2.07
CA SER A 64 -14.92 -14.29 -2.57
C SER A 64 -13.75 -15.27 -2.63
N ASP A 65 -12.51 -14.78 -2.50
CA ASP A 65 -11.30 -15.59 -2.63
C ASP A 65 -11.00 -16.37 -1.34
N ASN A 66 -11.30 -17.67 -1.35
CA ASN A 66 -11.13 -18.57 -0.20
C ASN A 66 -9.80 -19.31 -0.23
N THR A 67 -8.68 -18.63 -0.48
CA THR A 67 -7.31 -19.16 -0.34
C THR A 67 -6.70 -18.77 1.02
N PRO A 68 -6.98 -19.51 2.12
CA PRO A 68 -6.56 -19.12 3.46
C PRO A 68 -5.13 -19.55 3.82
N GLU A 69 -4.50 -20.41 3.03
CA GLU A 69 -3.22 -21.05 3.38
C GLU A 69 -2.01 -20.36 2.74
N ALA A 70 -2.19 -19.80 1.55
CA ALA A 70 -1.21 -19.00 0.86
C ALA A 70 -1.91 -18.02 -0.07
N VAL A 71 -1.17 -16.96 -0.43
CA VAL A 71 -1.57 -15.96 -1.40
C VAL A 71 -0.51 -15.95 -2.48
N SER A 72 -0.91 -16.00 -3.75
CA SER A 72 0.02 -15.99 -4.88
C SER A 72 -0.57 -15.37 -6.13
N TYR A 73 0.28 -15.04 -7.11
CA TYR A 73 -0.18 -14.59 -8.43
C TYR A 73 -0.97 -15.66 -9.22
N HIS A 74 -1.10 -16.88 -8.67
CA HIS A 74 -1.99 -17.90 -9.22
C HIS A 74 -3.44 -17.72 -8.77
N ASP A 75 -3.71 -16.92 -7.74
CA ASP A 75 -5.06 -16.73 -7.20
C ASP A 75 -5.97 -16.05 -8.23
N PRO A 76 -7.28 -16.39 -8.21
CA PRO A 76 -8.26 -15.84 -9.16
C PRO A 76 -8.27 -14.31 -9.18
N VAL A 77 -8.14 -13.66 -8.02
CA VAL A 77 -8.22 -12.19 -7.91
C VAL A 77 -7.14 -11.49 -8.76
N PHE A 78 -5.90 -12.02 -8.79
CA PHE A 78 -4.82 -11.44 -9.60
C PHE A 78 -4.99 -11.70 -11.10
N ARG A 79 -5.66 -12.79 -11.47
CA ARG A 79 -5.95 -13.13 -12.87
C ARG A 79 -7.10 -12.28 -13.40
N ASN A 80 -8.22 -12.24 -12.67
CA ASN A 80 -9.41 -11.47 -13.03
C ASN A 80 -9.11 -9.97 -13.16
N ALA A 81 -8.27 -9.43 -12.29
CA ALA A 81 -7.84 -8.02 -12.34
C ALA A 81 -7.22 -7.62 -13.70
N ARG A 82 -6.55 -8.56 -14.39
CA ARG A 82 -5.92 -8.31 -15.70
C ARG A 82 -6.94 -8.29 -16.85
N ASP A 83 -8.12 -8.84 -16.63
CA ASP A 83 -9.17 -8.99 -17.65
C ASP A 83 -10.16 -7.82 -17.69
N PHE A 84 -10.05 -6.85 -16.76
CA PHE A 84 -10.80 -5.58 -16.80
C PHE A 84 -10.31 -4.69 -17.97
N LYS A 85 -10.62 -5.07 -19.21
CA LYS A 85 -10.19 -4.40 -20.45
C LYS A 85 -11.20 -3.36 -20.97
N ASN A 86 -11.78 -2.55 -20.10
CA ASN A 86 -12.59 -1.39 -20.51
C ASN A 86 -11.73 -0.14 -20.73
N GLY A 87 -10.55 -0.28 -21.34
CA GLY A 87 -9.59 0.82 -21.53
C GLY A 87 -8.96 1.37 -20.25
N MET A 88 -9.15 0.70 -19.12
CA MET A 88 -8.51 0.99 -17.83
C MET A 88 -7.31 0.08 -17.60
N ASN A 89 -6.31 0.58 -16.90
CA ASN A 89 -5.16 -0.20 -16.45
C ASN A 89 -5.32 -0.49 -14.96
N VAL A 90 -5.39 -1.77 -14.62
CA VAL A 90 -5.54 -2.27 -13.26
C VAL A 90 -4.26 -3.01 -12.86
N SER A 91 -3.71 -2.66 -11.70
CA SER A 91 -2.63 -3.42 -11.07
C SER A 91 -2.97 -3.71 -9.62
N ILE A 92 -2.77 -4.97 -9.23
CA ILE A 92 -2.86 -5.43 -7.85
C ILE A 92 -1.48 -5.92 -7.42
N GLU A 93 -0.96 -5.35 -6.34
CA GLU A 93 0.34 -5.69 -5.77
C GLU A 93 0.16 -6.14 -4.31
N CYS A 94 0.91 -7.15 -3.90
CA CYS A 94 1.02 -7.49 -2.49
C CYS A 94 1.95 -6.48 -1.83
N VAL A 95 1.50 -5.78 -0.80
CA VAL A 95 2.34 -4.78 -0.11
C VAL A 95 3.51 -5.45 0.64
N SER A 96 3.32 -6.72 1.00
CA SER A 96 4.35 -7.62 1.56
C SER A 96 5.33 -8.18 0.53
N ASP A 97 5.40 -7.66 -0.70
CA ASP A 97 6.44 -8.06 -1.64
C ASP A 97 7.80 -7.37 -1.37
N ARG A 98 7.79 -6.39 -0.45
CA ARG A 98 8.90 -5.51 -0.03
C ARG A 98 9.12 -5.57 1.48
N MET A 99 10.20 -4.94 1.96
CA MET A 99 10.44 -4.79 3.40
C MET A 99 9.85 -3.48 3.94
N ASN A 100 9.11 -3.54 5.05
CA ASN A 100 8.64 -2.32 5.69
C ASN A 100 9.74 -1.67 6.51
N VAL A 101 10.39 -0.68 5.93
CA VAL A 101 11.58 -0.03 6.51
C VAL A 101 11.31 0.62 7.87
N ASN A 102 10.05 1.01 8.13
CA ASN A 102 9.64 1.57 9.41
C ASN A 102 9.65 0.55 10.55
N PHE A 103 9.50 -0.74 10.26
CA PHE A 103 9.35 -1.78 11.28
C PHE A 103 10.52 -2.76 11.36
N ILE A 104 11.37 -2.90 10.34
CA ILE A 104 12.59 -3.74 10.41
C ILE A 104 13.70 -3.14 11.29
N ASP A 105 14.56 -3.98 11.87
CA ASP A 105 15.71 -3.51 12.64
C ASP A 105 16.77 -2.84 11.73
N ALA A 106 17.23 -1.64 12.08
CA ALA A 106 18.25 -0.94 11.29
C ALA A 106 19.58 -1.71 11.22
N SER A 107 19.93 -2.45 12.27
CA SER A 107 21.12 -3.32 12.27
C SER A 107 20.97 -4.48 11.28
N PHE A 108 19.76 -5.00 11.11
CA PHE A 108 19.48 -6.01 10.09
C PHE A 108 19.64 -5.42 8.69
N VAL A 109 19.03 -4.26 8.42
CA VAL A 109 19.18 -3.56 7.13
C VAL A 109 20.66 -3.32 6.80
N ASN A 110 21.45 -2.90 7.79
CA ASN A 110 22.89 -2.66 7.64
C ASN A 110 23.70 -3.94 7.33
N SER A 111 23.16 -5.13 7.66
CA SER A 111 23.81 -6.41 7.40
C SER A 111 23.45 -7.00 6.02
N LEU A 112 22.48 -6.41 5.32
CA LEU A 112 22.14 -6.80 3.95
C LEU A 112 23.27 -6.43 2.98
N LYS A 113 23.49 -7.29 1.98
CA LYS A 113 24.52 -7.09 0.96
C LYS A 113 24.19 -5.89 0.07
N SER A 114 25.06 -4.88 0.05
CA SER A 114 24.96 -3.68 -0.81
C SER A 114 24.82 -4.02 -2.30
N GLU A 115 24.07 -3.20 -3.04
CA GLU A 115 23.95 -3.26 -4.50
C GLU A 115 24.49 -1.99 -5.16
N PRO A 116 24.89 -2.05 -6.44
CA PRO A 116 25.15 -0.85 -7.22
C PRO A 116 23.91 0.05 -7.22
N GLY A 117 24.03 1.28 -6.72
CA GLY A 117 22.94 2.26 -6.66
C GLY A 117 22.07 2.20 -5.40
N VAL A 118 22.26 1.22 -4.50
CA VAL A 118 21.48 1.07 -3.26
C VAL A 118 22.42 0.91 -2.07
N SER A 119 22.51 1.97 -1.27
CA SER A 119 23.31 1.96 -0.04
C SER A 119 22.42 1.58 1.15
N PHE A 120 22.33 0.27 1.45
CA PHE A 120 21.61 -0.21 2.64
C PHE A 120 22.18 0.36 3.94
N GLN A 121 23.47 0.71 3.96
CA GLN A 121 24.11 1.38 5.09
C GLN A 121 23.56 2.80 5.27
N GLU A 122 23.39 3.56 4.18
CA GLU A 122 22.74 4.87 4.23
C GLU A 122 21.27 4.77 4.62
N ALA A 123 20.54 3.80 4.09
CA ALA A 123 19.15 3.54 4.48
C ALA A 123 19.05 3.23 5.98
N ALA A 124 19.92 2.35 6.51
CA ALA A 124 19.99 2.02 7.93
C ALA A 124 20.33 3.24 8.80
N LEU A 125 21.30 4.07 8.37
CA LEU A 125 21.67 5.29 9.08
C LEU A 125 20.52 6.32 9.07
N LYS A 126 19.85 6.48 7.94
CA LYS A 126 18.70 7.37 7.77
C LYS A 126 17.55 6.94 8.67
N LEU A 127 17.23 5.65 8.72
CA LEU A 127 16.24 5.09 9.65
C LEU A 127 16.59 5.38 11.11
N LYS A 128 17.84 5.18 11.48
CA LYS A 128 18.31 5.47 12.84
C LYS A 128 18.05 6.94 13.21
N LYS A 129 18.36 7.87 12.31
CA LYS A 129 18.12 9.31 12.50
C LYS A 129 16.63 9.63 12.60
N ILE A 130 15.79 9.02 11.77
CA ILE A 130 14.33 9.22 11.79
C ILE A 130 13.73 8.71 13.11
N ARG A 131 14.15 7.53 13.58
CA ARG A 131 13.69 6.95 14.86
C ARG A 131 14.18 7.73 16.08
N GLN A 132 15.40 8.28 16.04
CA GLN A 132 15.90 9.19 17.08
C GLN A 132 15.03 10.45 17.21
N LYS A 133 14.40 10.89 16.11
CA LYS A 133 13.43 12.00 16.11
C LYS A 133 12.02 11.56 16.48
N ARG A 134 11.80 10.28 16.83
CA ARG A 134 10.48 9.68 17.10
C ARG A 134 9.51 9.89 15.95
N GLN A 135 9.95 9.57 14.73
CA GLN A 135 9.17 9.70 13.51
C GLN A 135 9.18 8.40 12.71
N PHE A 136 8.18 8.22 11.86
CA PHE A 136 8.21 7.23 10.77
C PHE A 136 8.79 7.84 9.50
N GLY A 137 9.45 7.02 8.69
CA GLY A 137 10.00 7.41 7.39
C GLY A 137 8.94 7.43 6.30
N LYS A 138 9.18 8.19 5.22
CA LYS A 138 8.28 8.33 4.06
C LYS A 138 8.79 7.55 2.85
N ALA A 139 7.91 7.18 1.91
CA ALA A 139 8.29 6.30 0.80
C ALA A 139 9.39 6.93 -0.07
N GLU A 140 9.28 8.24 -0.30
CA GLU A 140 10.26 9.08 -1.03
C GLU A 140 11.67 9.06 -0.40
N ASP A 141 11.77 8.67 0.86
CA ASP A 141 13.04 8.63 1.58
C ASP A 141 13.87 7.37 1.28
N PHE A 142 13.28 6.34 0.67
CA PHE A 142 13.85 5.02 0.54
C PHE A 142 13.69 4.45 -0.87
N ASP A 143 14.55 3.50 -1.21
CA ASP A 143 14.53 2.82 -2.52
C ASP A 143 13.35 1.83 -2.65
N SER A 144 13.05 1.45 -3.89
CA SER A 144 11.96 0.57 -4.36
C SER A 144 11.86 -0.81 -3.68
N VAL A 145 12.93 -1.31 -3.04
CA VAL A 145 12.92 -2.56 -2.26
C VAL A 145 12.24 -2.39 -0.90
N PHE A 146 12.04 -1.14 -0.47
CA PHE A 146 11.38 -0.76 0.77
C PHE A 146 10.00 -0.19 0.51
N PHE A 147 9.14 -0.27 1.53
CA PHE A 147 7.89 0.48 1.60
C PHE A 147 7.71 1.08 3.00
N THR A 148 6.87 2.11 3.10
CA THR A 148 6.69 2.90 4.33
C THR A 148 5.25 3.06 4.79
N ASP A 149 4.28 2.54 4.03
CA ASP A 149 2.86 2.80 4.28
C ASP A 149 2.42 2.31 5.67
N ILE A 150 1.38 2.99 6.18
CA ILE A 150 0.93 2.93 7.57
C ILE A 150 0.52 1.50 7.93
N GLY A 151 1.10 0.99 9.03
CA GLY A 151 0.44 0.01 9.88
C GLY A 151 0.90 -1.44 9.80
N PHE A 152 2.19 -1.74 9.60
CA PHE A 152 2.63 -3.14 9.45
C PHE A 152 3.77 -3.53 10.39
N ALA A 153 3.53 -3.50 11.69
CA ALA A 153 4.44 -4.11 12.65
C ALA A 153 4.12 -5.61 12.81
N ASP A 154 4.84 -6.48 12.08
CA ASP A 154 4.85 -7.91 12.45
C ASP A 154 5.50 -8.05 13.81
N ILE A 155 4.74 -8.46 14.83
CA ILE A 155 5.22 -8.59 16.20
C ILE A 155 6.46 -9.48 16.32
N ASN A 156 6.63 -10.45 15.42
CA ASN A 156 7.77 -11.36 15.45
C ASN A 156 9.07 -10.69 15.01
N THR A 157 8.99 -9.67 14.17
CA THR A 157 10.16 -9.08 13.48
C THR A 157 10.32 -7.59 13.70
N VAL A 158 9.28 -6.89 14.18
CA VAL A 158 9.29 -5.44 14.43
C VAL A 158 10.44 -5.02 15.36
N SER A 159 11.13 -3.93 15.04
CA SER A 159 12.20 -3.41 15.89
C SER A 159 11.62 -2.91 17.22
N PRO A 160 12.29 -3.14 18.37
CA PRO A 160 11.84 -2.61 19.65
C PRO A 160 11.60 -1.10 19.63
N ASP A 161 12.44 -0.34 18.94
CA ASP A 161 12.33 1.12 18.84
C ASP A 161 11.07 1.53 18.06
N SER A 162 10.80 0.86 16.93
CA SER A 162 9.61 1.11 16.10
C SER A 162 8.33 0.75 16.84
N LEU A 163 8.36 -0.35 17.59
CA LEU A 163 7.22 -0.79 18.39
C LEU A 163 6.96 0.16 19.55
N ASN A 164 8.00 0.67 20.20
CA ASN A 164 7.85 1.69 21.24
C ASN A 164 7.23 2.97 20.66
N LEU A 165 7.71 3.43 19.50
CA LEU A 165 7.14 4.58 18.81
C LEU A 165 5.65 4.36 18.50
N LEU A 166 5.31 3.17 18.00
CA LEU A 166 3.93 2.80 17.71
C LEU A 166 3.05 2.83 18.97
N LEU A 167 3.51 2.23 20.07
CA LEU A 167 2.79 2.26 21.35
C LEU A 167 2.68 3.66 21.98
N ASP A 168 3.69 4.51 21.78
CA ASP A 168 3.67 5.92 22.18
C ASP A 168 2.56 6.68 21.44
N GLU A 169 2.42 6.48 20.12
CA GLU A 169 1.35 7.10 19.33
C GLU A 169 -0.06 6.66 19.77
N TYR A 170 -0.22 5.43 20.26
CA TYR A 170 -1.48 4.94 20.84
C TYR A 170 -1.71 5.34 22.31
N GLY A 171 -0.80 6.11 22.92
CA GLY A 171 -0.95 6.55 24.30
C GLY A 171 -0.75 5.44 25.35
N CYS A 172 -0.12 4.31 24.98
CA CYS A 172 0.11 3.17 25.86
C CYS A 172 1.47 3.21 26.59
N MET A 173 2.09 4.39 26.74
CA MET A 173 3.47 4.56 27.23
C MET A 173 3.76 3.81 28.54
N ASN A 174 2.83 3.81 29.49
CA ASN A 174 3.03 3.24 30.83
C ASN A 174 3.20 1.70 30.83
N GLN A 175 2.84 1.02 29.73
CA GLN A 175 2.98 -0.42 29.57
C GLN A 175 4.08 -0.82 28.56
N SER A 176 4.67 0.16 27.87
CA SER A 176 5.66 -0.05 26.80
C SER A 176 6.90 -0.82 27.28
N ALA A 177 7.48 -0.46 28.42
CA ALA A 177 8.70 -1.09 28.94
C ALA A 177 8.50 -2.58 29.27
N LEU A 178 7.43 -2.91 30.00
CA LEU A 178 7.03 -4.29 30.32
C LEU A 178 6.79 -5.11 29.06
N PHE A 179 6.13 -4.50 28.08
CA PHE A 179 5.82 -5.13 26.82
C PHE A 179 7.08 -5.41 25.98
N LEU A 180 8.01 -4.47 25.92
CA LEU A 180 9.31 -4.67 25.25
C LEU A 180 10.16 -5.75 25.94
N GLU A 181 10.13 -5.84 27.27
CA GLU A 181 10.80 -6.93 27.99
C GLU A 181 10.18 -8.29 27.69
N ARG A 182 8.84 -8.38 27.66
CA ARG A 182 8.14 -9.59 27.22
C ARG A 182 8.55 -9.97 25.81
N LEU A 183 8.54 -9.02 24.87
CA LEU A 183 8.94 -9.28 23.48
C LEU A 183 10.38 -9.80 23.38
N LYS A 184 11.33 -9.16 24.07
CA LYS A 184 12.72 -9.60 24.13
C LYS A 184 12.84 -11.03 24.66
N SER A 185 12.10 -11.36 25.72
CA SER A 185 12.06 -12.70 26.30
C SER A 185 11.50 -13.75 25.32
N TYR A 186 10.37 -13.45 24.68
CA TYR A 186 9.75 -14.32 23.66
C TYR A 186 10.71 -14.61 22.50
N ARG A 187 11.37 -13.56 21.97
CA ARG A 187 12.35 -13.71 20.89
C ARG A 187 13.59 -14.49 21.30
N LYS A 188 14.10 -14.27 22.52
CA LYS A 188 15.25 -15.01 23.06
C LYS A 188 14.98 -16.52 23.12
N ASN A 189 13.73 -16.90 23.41
CA ASN A 189 13.30 -18.28 23.49
C ASN A 189 12.97 -18.90 22.11
N GLY A 190 13.07 -18.13 21.02
CA GLY A 190 12.78 -18.61 19.66
C GLY A 190 11.29 -18.83 19.38
N THR A 191 10.41 -18.37 20.27
CA THR A 191 8.96 -18.49 20.12
C THR A 191 8.46 -17.42 19.14
N CYS A 192 7.63 -17.82 18.18
CA CYS A 192 6.93 -16.90 17.28
C CYS A 192 5.43 -16.92 17.59
N ILE A 193 4.82 -15.74 17.62
CA ILE A 193 3.37 -15.59 17.71
C ILE A 193 2.85 -15.69 16.28
N ARG A 194 2.04 -16.71 15.98
CA ARG A 194 1.51 -16.95 14.62
C ARG A 194 0.00 -17.22 14.59
N ASN A 195 -0.69 -17.05 15.72
CA ASN A 195 -2.12 -17.29 15.84
C ASN A 195 -2.74 -16.35 16.90
N PHE A 196 -4.07 -16.27 16.88
CA PHE A 196 -4.86 -15.46 17.79
C PHE A 196 -4.64 -15.80 19.27
N THR A 197 -4.54 -17.09 19.61
CA THR A 197 -4.29 -17.50 21.00
C THR A 197 -2.97 -16.94 21.52
N GLY A 198 -1.89 -17.10 20.75
CA GLY A 198 -0.58 -16.55 21.10
C GLY A 198 -0.60 -15.03 21.15
N TYR A 199 -1.35 -14.39 20.25
CA TYR A 199 -1.53 -12.94 20.25
C TYR A 199 -2.23 -12.44 21.52
N LYS A 200 -3.39 -13.02 21.84
CA LYS A 200 -4.19 -12.69 23.02
C LYS A 200 -3.42 -12.96 24.31
N MET A 201 -2.68 -14.07 24.39
CA MET A 201 -1.82 -14.36 25.55
C MET A 201 -0.70 -13.34 25.72
N PHE A 202 -0.19 -12.77 24.63
CA PHE A 202 0.91 -11.81 24.66
C PHE A 202 0.45 -10.39 24.98
N PHE A 203 -0.57 -9.91 24.26
CA PHE A 203 -1.08 -8.54 24.35
C PHE A 203 -2.14 -8.35 25.44
N GLY A 204 -2.90 -9.40 25.79
CA GLY A 204 -4.01 -9.29 26.74
C GLY A 204 -5.22 -8.51 26.21
N VAL A 205 -5.21 -8.08 24.94
CA VAL A 205 -6.31 -7.39 24.24
C VAL A 205 -6.76 -8.18 23.02
N SER A 206 -7.92 -7.81 22.45
CA SER A 206 -8.37 -8.41 21.19
C SER A 206 -7.47 -7.99 20.04
N TYR A 207 -7.34 -8.83 19.03
CA TYR A 207 -6.56 -8.50 17.85
C TYR A 207 -7.22 -7.41 16.99
N GLU A 208 -8.55 -7.33 17.02
CA GLU A 208 -9.32 -6.30 16.33
C GLU A 208 -9.00 -4.90 16.87
N ASP A 209 -8.57 -4.76 18.13
CA ASP A 209 -8.32 -3.47 18.78
C ASP A 209 -7.01 -2.79 18.30
N VAL A 210 -6.11 -3.58 17.71
CA VAL A 210 -4.75 -3.17 17.35
C VAL A 210 -4.43 -3.39 15.86
N TRP A 211 -5.30 -4.09 15.14
CA TRP A 211 -5.25 -4.22 13.69
C TRP A 211 -5.64 -2.88 13.03
N PRO A 212 -5.04 -2.47 11.90
CA PRO A 212 -4.01 -3.18 11.12
C PRO A 212 -2.60 -3.07 11.69
N PHE A 213 -2.36 -2.19 12.66
CA PHE A 213 -1.05 -1.66 13.00
C PHE A 213 -0.03 -2.68 13.49
N ILE A 214 -0.50 -3.68 14.26
CA ILE A 214 0.29 -4.83 14.68
C ILE A 214 -0.34 -6.07 14.07
N VAL A 215 0.50 -6.88 13.42
CA VAL A 215 0.11 -8.17 12.83
C VAL A 215 1.05 -9.27 13.32
N TRP A 216 0.70 -10.53 13.07
CA TRP A 216 1.60 -11.69 13.25
C TRP A 216 1.93 -12.40 11.94
N GLU A 217 1.33 -11.93 10.85
CA GLU A 217 1.61 -12.43 9.51
C GLU A 217 3.04 -12.08 9.10
N PRO A 218 3.67 -12.93 8.27
CA PRO A 218 4.99 -12.64 7.71
C PRO A 218 4.98 -11.28 6.99
N GLN A 219 6.06 -10.51 7.16
CA GLN A 219 6.22 -9.26 6.43
C GLN A 219 6.38 -9.47 4.93
N ILE A 220 6.92 -10.63 4.52
CA ILE A 220 7.28 -10.92 3.14
C ILE A 220 6.60 -12.21 2.66
N ASN A 221 5.77 -12.09 1.64
CA ASN A 221 5.17 -13.25 0.99
C ASN A 221 6.08 -13.78 -0.12
N VAL A 222 6.62 -14.99 0.05
CA VAL A 222 7.56 -15.62 -0.90
C VAL A 222 6.98 -15.85 -2.30
N ASN A 223 5.65 -16.00 -2.40
CA ASN A 223 4.98 -16.18 -3.68
C ASN A 223 4.96 -14.90 -4.52
N CYS A 224 5.04 -13.73 -3.87
CA CYS A 224 4.89 -12.42 -4.52
C CYS A 224 6.16 -11.56 -4.46
N ALA A 225 7.08 -11.82 -3.52
CA ALA A 225 8.27 -11.01 -3.28
C ALA A 225 9.16 -10.82 -4.52
N ASP A 226 9.80 -9.64 -4.64
CA ASP A 226 10.82 -9.43 -5.68
C ASP A 226 11.97 -10.43 -5.51
N VAL A 227 12.47 -10.97 -6.63
CA VAL A 227 13.57 -11.95 -6.63
C VAL A 227 14.82 -11.37 -5.95
N ARG A 228 15.12 -10.10 -6.21
CA ARG A 228 16.28 -9.40 -5.62
C ARG A 228 16.20 -9.37 -4.10
N LEU A 229 15.00 -9.17 -3.55
CA LEU A 229 14.80 -9.20 -2.10
C LEU A 229 15.06 -10.61 -1.54
N LEU A 230 14.52 -11.65 -2.18
CA LEU A 230 14.76 -13.04 -1.75
C LEU A 230 16.26 -13.40 -1.77
N GLU A 231 17.01 -12.93 -2.79
CA GLU A 231 18.46 -13.12 -2.89
C GLU A 231 19.25 -12.44 -1.76
N LYS A 232 18.68 -11.42 -1.09
CA LYS A 232 19.28 -10.81 0.10
C LYS A 232 18.98 -11.56 1.38
N LEU A 233 17.79 -12.15 1.47
CA LEU A 233 17.29 -12.78 2.69
C LEU A 233 17.70 -14.25 2.82
N LEU A 234 17.95 -14.90 1.69
CA LEU A 234 18.19 -16.34 1.60
C LEU A 234 19.53 -16.65 0.95
N ASP A 235 20.03 -17.87 1.22
CA ASP A 235 21.12 -18.41 0.42
C ASP A 235 20.67 -18.70 -1.02
N LYS A 236 21.65 -18.78 -1.93
CA LYS A 236 21.41 -18.93 -3.37
C LYS A 236 20.58 -20.17 -3.70
N ARG A 237 20.75 -21.27 -2.96
CA ARG A 237 20.03 -22.52 -3.22
C ARG A 237 18.55 -22.36 -2.87
N LYS A 238 18.24 -21.90 -1.65
CA LYS A 238 16.87 -21.68 -1.19
C LYS A 238 16.13 -20.66 -2.07
N CYS A 239 16.80 -19.56 -2.41
CA CYS A 239 16.23 -18.55 -3.30
C CYS A 239 15.88 -19.13 -4.68
N SER A 240 16.81 -19.88 -5.29
CA SER A 240 16.58 -20.49 -6.60
C SER A 240 15.42 -21.48 -6.59
N GLU A 241 15.30 -22.26 -5.51
CA GLU A 241 14.22 -23.23 -5.31
C GLU A 241 12.85 -22.54 -5.19
N ILE A 242 12.73 -21.51 -4.35
CA ILE A 242 11.50 -20.70 -4.22
C ILE A 242 11.10 -20.08 -5.57
N VAL A 243 12.05 -19.44 -6.25
CA VAL A 243 11.81 -18.76 -7.53
C VAL A 243 11.39 -19.74 -8.62
N ALA A 244 11.95 -20.94 -8.64
CA ALA A 244 11.55 -21.98 -9.59
C ALA A 244 10.14 -22.52 -9.27
N LEU A 245 9.86 -22.84 -8.00
CA LEU A 245 8.59 -23.42 -7.58
C LEU A 245 7.41 -22.47 -7.83
N ARG A 246 7.53 -21.20 -7.39
CA ARG A 246 6.44 -20.22 -7.48
C ARG A 246 5.98 -19.92 -8.91
N LYS A 247 6.85 -20.14 -9.91
CA LYS A 247 6.49 -20.02 -11.33
C LYS A 247 5.51 -21.09 -11.79
N THR A 248 5.52 -22.26 -11.14
CA THR A 248 4.76 -23.44 -11.57
C THR A 248 3.59 -23.77 -10.67
N LYS A 249 3.69 -23.44 -9.37
CA LYS A 249 2.63 -23.67 -8.38
C LYS A 249 2.74 -22.69 -7.23
N GLU A 250 1.68 -22.59 -6.45
CA GLU A 250 1.69 -21.87 -5.18
C GLU A 250 2.54 -22.61 -4.13
N ILE A 251 3.36 -21.87 -3.39
CA ILE A 251 4.11 -22.38 -2.24
C ILE A 251 3.26 -22.18 -0.99
N ASN A 252 2.92 -23.28 -0.32
CA ASN A 252 2.18 -23.29 0.94
C ASN A 252 3.12 -23.32 2.17
N PRO A 253 2.60 -23.16 3.40
CA PRO A 253 3.43 -23.09 4.60
C PRO A 253 4.31 -24.34 4.82
N VAL A 254 3.82 -25.53 4.45
CA VAL A 254 4.55 -26.79 4.58
C VAL A 254 5.75 -26.81 3.63
N MET A 255 5.52 -26.53 2.34
CA MET A 255 6.58 -26.45 1.33
C MET A 255 7.64 -25.41 1.70
N LEU A 256 7.21 -24.23 2.17
CA LEU A 256 8.17 -23.22 2.62
C LEU A 256 8.99 -23.71 3.81
N SER A 257 8.38 -24.40 4.77
CA SER A 257 9.10 -24.97 5.91
C SER A 257 10.13 -26.02 5.48
N GLU A 258 9.82 -26.84 4.48
CA GLU A 258 10.75 -27.84 3.92
C GLU A 258 11.97 -27.17 3.26
N ILE A 259 11.74 -26.10 2.46
CA ILE A 259 12.81 -25.34 1.79
C ILE A 259 13.71 -24.64 2.82
N LEU A 260 13.13 -24.02 3.84
CA LEU A 260 13.89 -23.31 4.88
C LEU A 260 14.61 -24.28 5.83
N GLY A 261 14.03 -25.46 6.04
CA GLY A 261 14.52 -26.52 6.92
C GLY A 261 14.19 -26.31 8.40
N ASN A 262 14.39 -27.36 9.20
CA ASN A 262 14.02 -27.41 10.63
C ASN A 262 15.07 -26.82 11.59
N ARG A 263 16.05 -26.07 11.08
CA ARG A 263 17.09 -25.44 11.91
C ARG A 263 16.58 -24.12 12.49
N LYS A 264 17.30 -23.59 13.49
CA LYS A 264 17.03 -22.25 14.02
C LYS A 264 17.04 -21.24 12.87
N LYS A 265 15.87 -20.65 12.59
CA LYS A 265 15.69 -19.68 11.51
C LYS A 265 16.53 -18.43 11.76
N THR A 266 17.15 -17.92 10.70
CA THR A 266 17.79 -16.60 10.68
C THR A 266 16.73 -15.49 10.75
N TYR A 267 17.12 -14.26 11.10
CA TYR A 267 16.18 -13.14 11.13
C TYR A 267 15.52 -12.90 9.75
N GLY A 268 16.30 -13.01 8.67
CA GLY A 268 15.76 -12.91 7.30
C GLY A 268 14.68 -13.94 7.00
N GLU A 269 14.87 -15.19 7.45
CA GLU A 269 13.89 -16.27 7.29
C GLU A 269 12.62 -16.08 8.17
N LEU A 270 12.70 -15.31 9.26
CA LEU A 270 11.53 -14.99 10.09
C LEU A 270 10.57 -14.00 9.43
N LEU A 271 11.09 -13.16 8.52
CA LEU A 271 10.29 -12.21 7.73
C LEU A 271 9.44 -12.92 6.68
N LEU A 272 9.83 -14.12 6.27
CA LEU A 272 9.22 -14.84 5.15
C LEU A 272 8.00 -15.66 5.58
N GLY A 273 7.00 -15.71 4.71
CA GLY A 273 5.91 -16.66 4.78
C GLY A 273 5.14 -16.71 3.47
N THR A 274 3.94 -17.29 3.49
CA THR A 274 3.16 -17.58 2.27
C THR A 274 1.86 -16.79 2.17
N THR A 275 1.50 -16.02 3.21
CA THR A 275 0.29 -15.20 3.27
C THR A 275 0.65 -13.72 3.32
N THR A 276 -0.35 -12.88 3.06
CA THR A 276 -0.26 -11.45 3.32
C THR A 276 -1.63 -10.88 3.66
N SER A 277 -1.62 -9.89 4.55
CA SER A 277 -2.83 -9.18 4.94
C SER A 277 -3.07 -7.94 4.08
N PHE A 278 -2.14 -7.51 3.22
CA PHE A 278 -2.22 -6.16 2.65
C PHE A 278 -1.96 -6.12 1.15
N PHE A 279 -2.84 -5.41 0.45
CA PHE A 279 -2.84 -5.32 -1.01
C PHE A 279 -2.99 -3.88 -1.45
N SER A 280 -2.21 -3.49 -2.46
CA SER A 280 -2.33 -2.22 -3.17
C SER A 280 -3.08 -2.47 -4.47
N ILE A 281 -4.19 -1.77 -4.65
CA ILE A 281 -4.99 -1.79 -5.87
C ILE A 281 -4.84 -0.42 -6.52
N LYS A 282 -4.37 -0.39 -7.76
CA LYS A 282 -4.29 0.83 -8.57
C LYS A 282 -5.14 0.65 -9.81
N VAL A 283 -6.10 1.55 -10.00
CA VAL A 283 -6.96 1.60 -11.17
C VAL A 283 -6.76 2.94 -11.84
N ARG A 284 -6.26 2.90 -13.08
CA ARG A 284 -5.97 4.07 -13.90
C ARG A 284 -6.89 4.10 -15.11
N ASN A 285 -7.43 5.28 -15.40
CA ASN A 285 -8.01 5.60 -16.70
C ASN A 285 -7.25 6.77 -17.36
N LYS A 286 -7.82 7.36 -18.41
CA LYS A 286 -7.17 8.43 -19.19
C LYS A 286 -6.92 9.74 -18.42
N CYS A 287 -7.56 9.94 -17.27
CA CYS A 287 -7.53 11.23 -16.56
C CYS A 287 -7.17 11.08 -15.08
N LEU A 288 -7.43 9.91 -14.50
CA LEU A 288 -7.38 9.69 -13.06
C LEU A 288 -6.71 8.36 -12.74
N LEU A 289 -5.98 8.38 -11.64
CA LEU A 289 -5.47 7.21 -10.93
C LEU A 289 -6.15 7.16 -9.56
N LEU A 290 -6.77 6.02 -9.24
CA LEU A 290 -7.18 5.69 -7.88
C LEU A 290 -6.23 4.64 -7.33
N SER A 291 -5.57 4.96 -6.22
CA SER A 291 -4.78 4.01 -5.42
C SER A 291 -5.55 3.68 -4.14
N VAL A 292 -5.71 2.40 -3.85
CA VAL A 292 -6.40 1.89 -2.66
C VAL A 292 -5.49 0.87 -1.99
N ILE A 293 -5.30 1.00 -0.68
CA ILE A 293 -4.68 -0.03 0.14
C ILE A 293 -5.80 -0.71 0.92
N ILE A 294 -5.91 -2.03 0.76
CA ILE A 294 -6.83 -2.85 1.53
C ILE A 294 -6.08 -3.76 2.49
N GLY A 295 -6.68 -4.00 3.65
CA GLY A 295 -6.20 -4.93 4.65
C GLY A 295 -7.20 -6.05 4.89
N LYS A 296 -6.74 -7.30 4.79
CA LYS A 296 -7.41 -8.51 5.27
C LYS A 296 -7.22 -8.61 6.77
N VAL A 297 -8.30 -8.81 7.50
CA VAL A 297 -8.22 -9.23 8.90
C VAL A 297 -8.06 -10.75 8.91
N PRO A 298 -6.99 -11.30 9.49
CA PRO A 298 -6.91 -12.72 9.81
C PRO A 298 -8.20 -13.26 10.44
N SER A 299 -8.56 -14.51 10.18
CA SER A 299 -9.69 -15.19 10.83
C SER A 299 -9.19 -16.24 11.83
N GLU A 300 -9.89 -16.42 12.95
CA GLU A 300 -9.57 -17.50 13.91
C GLU A 300 -9.85 -18.87 13.27
N ASN A 301 -10.95 -18.97 12.54
CA ASN A 301 -11.38 -20.18 11.84
C ASN A 301 -11.26 -19.98 10.32
N LYS A 302 -10.22 -20.59 9.73
CA LYS A 302 -9.95 -20.56 8.28
C LYS A 302 -11.03 -21.23 7.42
N SER A 303 -11.88 -22.07 8.02
CA SER A 303 -12.86 -22.90 7.31
C SER A 303 -14.31 -22.39 7.33
N GLU A 304 -14.66 -21.43 8.20
CA GLU A 304 -16.07 -21.05 8.43
C GLU A 304 -16.35 -19.54 8.39
N GLU A 305 -15.33 -18.67 8.50
CA GLU A 305 -15.53 -17.23 8.46
C GLU A 305 -15.29 -16.66 7.06
N LYS A 306 -16.23 -15.81 6.61
CA LYS A 306 -16.04 -14.99 5.41
C LYS A 306 -14.83 -14.08 5.60
N ASN A 307 -14.00 -13.94 4.55
CA ASN A 307 -12.90 -12.98 4.59
C ASN A 307 -13.42 -11.59 4.92
N ARG A 308 -12.71 -10.89 5.83
CA ARG A 308 -12.99 -9.50 6.18
C ARG A 308 -11.88 -8.63 5.64
N PHE A 309 -12.24 -7.63 4.85
CA PHE A 309 -11.31 -6.64 4.32
C PHE A 309 -11.75 -5.23 4.71
N TYR A 310 -10.80 -4.34 4.96
CA TYR A 310 -11.02 -2.92 5.18
C TYR A 310 -10.17 -2.09 4.24
N ILE A 311 -10.69 -0.94 3.82
CA ILE A 311 -9.90 0.07 3.11
C ILE A 311 -9.08 0.84 4.14
N LEU A 312 -7.76 0.75 4.04
CA LEU A 312 -6.81 1.45 4.91
C LEU A 312 -6.45 2.82 4.36
N GLU A 313 -6.31 2.91 3.03
CA GLU A 313 -6.02 4.16 2.34
C GLU A 313 -6.76 4.21 1.01
N LYS A 314 -7.24 5.39 0.62
CA LYS A 314 -7.84 5.66 -0.68
C LYS A 314 -7.42 7.04 -1.17
N LYS A 315 -6.70 7.09 -2.29
CA LYS A 315 -6.12 8.34 -2.84
C LYS A 315 -6.42 8.49 -4.33
N TYR A 316 -6.90 9.67 -4.70
CA TYR A 316 -7.07 10.07 -6.09
C TYR A 316 -5.90 10.95 -6.55
N GLU A 317 -5.39 10.67 -7.74
CA GLU A 317 -4.36 11.47 -8.40
C GLU A 317 -4.83 11.82 -9.82
N LYS A 318 -4.63 13.08 -10.24
CA LYS A 318 -4.88 13.52 -11.62
C LYS A 318 -3.64 13.22 -12.45
N GLU A 319 -3.82 12.59 -13.60
CA GLU A 319 -2.72 12.49 -14.57
C GLU A 319 -2.62 13.82 -15.34
N ILE A 320 -1.42 14.38 -15.39
CA ILE A 320 -1.08 15.61 -16.11
C ILE A 320 -0.73 15.26 -17.56
#